data_AF-A0A174Z2L4-F1
#
_entry.id   AF-A0A174Z2L4-F1
#
_cell.length_a   1.000
_cell.length_b   1.000
_cell.length_c   1.000
_cell.angle_alpha   90.00
_cell.angle_beta   90.00
_cell.angle_gamma   90.00
#
_symmetry.space_group_name_H-M   'P 1'
#
loop_
_entity.id
_entity.type
_entity.pdbx_description
1 polymer ?
#
loop_
_entity_poly.entity_id
_entity_poly.type
_entity_poly.pdbx_seq_one_letter_code
_entity_poly.pdbx_strand_id
1 'polypeptide(L)' 'MIKIIKPGTITELRCYKCGCLFSYEKEDIEIKKANTSDPLSTQYKYITCPQCKNEITLEATR' A
#
# COMPACT_ATOMS: atom_id res chain seq x y z
N MET A 1 -29.23 -1.38 5.98
CA MET A 1 -28.79 -0.08 5.42
C MET A 1 -27.35 -0.22 4.97
N ILE A 2 -27.09 -0.29 3.67
CA ILE A 2 -25.74 -0.49 3.13
C ILE A 2 -25.19 0.90 2.82
N LYS A 3 -24.34 1.43 3.70
CA LYS A 3 -23.64 2.69 3.47
C LYS A 3 -22.48 2.40 2.52
N ILE A 4 -22.67 2.65 1.24
CA ILE A 4 -21.55 2.78 0.30
C ILE A 4 -21.00 4.19 0.51
N ILE A 5 -19.88 4.28 1.23
CA ILE A 5 -19.33 5.55 1.76
C ILE A 5 -18.65 6.36 0.64
N LYS A 6 -18.15 5.68 -0.39
CA LYS A 6 -17.74 6.14 -1.73
C LYS A 6 -17.41 4.87 -2.53
N PRO A 7 -17.61 4.80 -3.86
CA PRO A 7 -16.98 3.76 -4.69
C PRO A 7 -15.47 4.05 -4.83
N GLY A 8 -14.78 4.18 -3.69
CA GLY A 8 -13.32 4.11 -3.61
C GLY A 8 -12.94 2.65 -3.50
N THR A 9 -11.86 2.23 -4.16
CA THR A 9 -11.30 0.88 -3.99
C THR A 9 -10.62 0.80 -2.60
N ILE A 10 -11.42 0.97 -1.54
CA ILE A 10 -10.96 0.86 -0.16
C ILE A 10 -10.63 -0.61 0.04
N THR A 11 -9.34 -0.89 0.20
CA THR A 11 -8.85 -2.24 0.40
C THR A 11 -8.46 -2.39 1.87
N GLU A 12 -8.87 -3.48 2.49
CA GLU A 12 -8.51 -3.77 3.88
C GLU A 12 -7.22 -4.58 3.89
N LEU A 13 -6.24 -4.14 4.68
CA LEU A 13 -5.00 -4.89 4.88
C LEU A 13 -4.70 -5.04 6.37
N ARG A 14 -4.26 -6.24 6.72
CA ARG A 14 -3.76 -6.54 8.05
C ARG A 14 -2.25 -6.39 8.07
N CYS A 15 -1.74 -5.54 8.95
CA CYS A 15 -0.32 -5.47 9.20
C CYS A 15 0.16 -6.75 9.88
N TYR A 16 1.11 -7.46 9.28
CA TYR A 16 1.69 -8.68 9.85
C TYR A 16 2.53 -8.42 11.12
N LYS A 17 2.99 -7.18 11.33
CA LYS A 17 3.88 -6.83 12.43
C LYS A 17 3.13 -6.46 13.71
N CYS A 18 2.13 -5.59 13.62
CA CYS A 18 1.33 -5.17 14.78
C CYS A 18 -0.06 -5.83 14.86
N GLY A 19 -0.48 -6.55 13.82
CA GLY A 19 -1.81 -7.16 13.77
C GLY A 19 -2.97 -6.18 13.51
N CYS A 20 -2.68 -4.88 13.32
CA CYS A 20 -3.68 -3.88 13.06
C CYS A 20 -4.33 -4.11 11.68
N LEU A 21 -5.67 -4.13 11.65
CA LEU A 21 -6.44 -4.12 10.42
C LEU A 21 -6.72 -2.66 10.05
N PHE A 22 -6.27 -2.23 8.89
CA PHE A 22 -6.51 -0.88 8.43
C PHE A 22 -6.96 -0.89 6.97
N SER A 23 -7.80 0.08 6.63
CA SER A 23 -8.24 0.34 5.27
C SER A 23 -7.28 1.32 4.61
N TYR A 24 -6.93 1.08 3.36
CA TYR A 24 -6.12 1.98 2.54
C TYR A 24 -6.78 2.18 1.18
N GLU A 25 -6.55 3.36 0.59
CA GLU A 25 -6.98 3.69 -0.77
C GLU A 25 -5.79 3.76 -1.72
N LYS A 26 -6.05 3.99 -3.00
CA LYS A 26 -4.99 4.11 -4.01
C LYS A 26 -4.07 5.31 -3.76
N GLU A 27 -4.58 6.33 -3.08
CA GLU A 27 -3.82 7.53 -2.71
C GLU A 27 -2.82 7.27 -1.57
N ASP A 28 -3.10 6.29 -0.70
CA ASP A 28 -2.17 5.85 0.35
C ASP A 28 -1.02 4.96 -0.18
N ILE A 29 -1.12 4.51 -1.44
CA ILE A 29 -0.11 3.66 -2.07
C ILE A 29 1.05 4.53 -2.56
N GLU A 30 2.20 4.36 -1.92
CA GLU A 30 3.44 4.95 -2.37
C GLU A 30 4.14 4.04 -3.39
N ILE A 31 4.84 4.65 -4.35
CA ILE A 31 5.59 3.92 -5.38
C ILE A 31 7.07 4.21 -5.17
N LYS A 32 7.86 3.18 -4.85
CA LYS A 32 9.32 3.27 -4.77
C LYS A 32 9.94 2.72 -6.04
N LYS A 33 10.95 3.42 -6.54
CA LYS A 33 11.86 2.91 -7.58
C LYS A 33 13.06 2.28 -6.89
N ALA A 34 13.35 1.01 -7.20
CA ALA A 34 14.45 0.30 -6.57
C ALA A 34 15.83 0.90 -6.94
N ASN A 35 16.03 1.38 -8.18
CA ASN A 35 17.25 2.07 -8.58
C ASN A 35 16.91 3.34 -9.40
N THR A 36 17.50 4.47 -9.04
CA THR A 36 17.31 5.73 -9.78
C THR A 36 18.15 5.77 -11.06
N SER A 37 19.17 4.92 -11.16
CA SER A 37 20.16 4.92 -12.25
C SER A 37 19.83 3.98 -13.41
N ASP A 38 18.87 3.06 -13.24
CA ASP A 38 18.60 2.04 -14.25
C ASP A 38 17.21 2.23 -14.88
N PRO A 39 17.11 2.40 -16.21
CA PRO A 39 15.83 2.61 -16.91
C PRO A 39 14.89 1.40 -16.85
N LEU A 40 15.39 0.21 -16.46
CA LEU A 40 14.63 -1.02 -16.22
C LEU A 40 14.28 -1.24 -14.74
N SER A 41 14.40 -0.21 -13.90
CA SER A 41 14.19 -0.36 -12.47
C SER A 41 12.76 -0.75 -12.12
N THR A 42 12.67 -1.90 -11.45
CA THR A 42 11.45 -2.42 -10.84
C THR A 42 10.83 -1.37 -9.93
N GLN A 43 9.60 -1.00 -10.27
CA GLN A 43 8.76 -0.14 -9.45
C GLN A 43 7.91 -1.04 -8.56
N TYR A 44 7.92 -0.78 -7.26
CA TYR A 44 7.06 -1.48 -6.34
C TYR A 44 6.18 -0.52 -5.58
N LYS A 45 4.93 -0.95 -5.42
CA LYS A 45 3.90 -0.27 -4.65
C LYS A 45 4.00 -0.75 -3.21
N TYR A 46 4.04 0.17 -2.27
CA TYR A 46 4.03 -0.14 -0.84
C TYR A 46 3.09 0.82 -0.11
N ILE A 47 2.61 0.37 1.04
CA ILE A 47 1.85 1.20 1.98
C ILE A 47 2.53 1.14 3.33
N THR A 48 2.43 2.24 4.07
CA THR A 48 3.04 2.32 5.39
C THR A 48 1.96 2.17 6.45
N CYS A 49 2.12 1.19 7.34
CA CYS A 49 1.14 0.98 8.41
C CYS A 49 1.09 2.20 9.34
N PRO A 50 -0.08 2.84 9.55
CA PRO A 50 -0.17 4.05 10.36
C PRO A 50 0.16 3.81 11.85
N GLN A 51 0.02 2.58 12.33
CA GLN A 51 0.22 2.27 13.74
C GLN A 51 1.68 1.97 14.10
N CYS A 52 2.39 1.22 13.25
CA CYS A 52 3.76 0.77 13.52
C CYS A 52 4.79 1.28 12.50
N LYS A 53 4.35 2.11 11.54
CA LYS A 53 5.16 2.65 10.43
C LYS A 53 5.86 1.59 9.60
N ASN A 54 5.32 0.38 9.58
CA ASN A 54 5.90 -0.72 8.84
C ASN A 54 5.52 -0.63 7.37
N GLU A 55 6.51 -0.66 6.49
CA GLU A 55 6.32 -0.72 5.04
C GLU A 55 5.79 -2.12 4.65
N ILE A 56 4.68 -2.14 3.92
CA ILE A 56 4.00 -3.35 3.46
C ILE A 56 3.93 -3.24 1.93
N THR A 57 4.72 -4.06 1.25
CA THR A 57 4.73 -4.10 -0.22
C THR A 57 3.47 -4.78 -0.72
N LEU A 58 2.74 -4.10 -1.60
CA LEU A 58 1.52 -4.61 -2.22
C LEU A 58 1.83 -5.37 -3.50
N GLU A 59 2.66 -4.79 -4.36
CA GLU A 59 2.90 -5.32 -5.71
C GLU A 59 4.26 -4.85 -6.22
N ALA A 60 5.05 -5.77 -6.78
CA ALA A 60 6.30 -5.44 -7.46
C ALA A 60 6.10 -5.61 -8.97
N THR A 61 6.10 -4.51 -9.72
CA THR A 61 6.08 -4.55 -11.18
C THR A 61 7.53 -4.61 -11.67
N ARG A 62 7.89 -5.77 -12.24
CA ARG A 62 9.20 -6.07 -12.80
C ARG A 62 9.34 -5.56 -14.23
#